data_AF-A0A0G4NGD3-F1
#
_entry.id   AF-A0A0G4NGD3-F1
#
_cell.length_a   1.000
_cell.length_b   1.000
_cell.length_c   1.000
_cell.angle_alpha   90.00
_cell.angle_beta   90.00
_cell.angle_gamma   90.00
#
_symmetry.space_group_name_H-M   'P 1'
#
loop_
_entity.id
_entity.type
_entity.pdbx_description
1 polymer ?
#
loop_
_entity_poly.entity_id
_entity_poly.type
_entity_poly.pdbx_seq_one_letter_code
_entity_poly.pdbx_strand_id
1 'polypeptide(L)'
;MPHSSNPPHRSAWTRTHCSRIDLFSPGHEGPSPFPADGQNQVCEVFRDFVRVHQALLNTIIGKSSFLSGTPFTAPITEVLRTIEGGVDKLAFGIIDLVPTCKKGLESDKKELDASFKETFKAL
;
A
#
# COMPACT_ATOMS: atom_id res chain seq x y z
N MET A 1 0.72 -45.84 -53.96
CA MET A 1 1.86 -44.92 -54.17
C MET A 1 1.65 -44.22 -55.51
N PRO A 2 1.95 -42.92 -55.70
CA PRO A 2 3.05 -42.18 -55.07
C PRO A 2 2.72 -40.80 -54.44
N HIS A 3 3.64 -40.41 -53.54
CA HIS A 3 4.23 -39.08 -53.20
C HIS A 3 3.32 -37.88 -52.84
N SER A 4 3.40 -37.40 -51.58
CA SER A 4 4.24 -36.26 -51.14
C SER A 4 3.41 -34.96 -51.14
N SER A 5 3.32 -34.09 -50.14
CA SER A 5 4.31 -33.57 -49.18
C SER A 5 3.56 -32.68 -48.17
N ASN A 6 3.98 -32.66 -46.90
CA ASN A 6 3.72 -31.57 -45.94
C ASN A 6 4.98 -30.68 -45.95
N PRO A 7 4.95 -29.31 -45.94
CA PRO A 7 4.76 -28.48 -44.71
C PRO A 7 4.28 -27.01 -45.04
N PRO A 8 4.46 -25.93 -44.23
CA PRO A 8 4.82 -25.76 -42.80
C PRO A 8 3.89 -24.82 -41.97
N HIS A 9 4.20 -24.80 -40.66
CA HIS A 9 3.79 -23.89 -39.59
C HIS A 9 3.54 -22.41 -39.98
N ARG A 10 2.39 -21.87 -39.58
CA ARG A 10 2.16 -20.41 -39.50
C ARG A 10 2.67 -19.88 -38.15
N SER A 11 3.88 -19.33 -38.15
CA SER A 11 4.31 -18.34 -37.16
C SER A 11 3.78 -16.97 -37.59
N ALA A 12 2.79 -16.44 -36.87
CA ALA A 12 2.30 -15.08 -37.06
C ALA A 12 2.50 -14.28 -35.76
N TRP A 13 3.76 -13.89 -35.50
CA TRP A 13 4.05 -12.83 -34.53
C TRP A 13 4.40 -11.56 -35.30
N THR A 14 3.38 -10.82 -35.72
CA THR A 14 3.57 -9.44 -36.18
C THR A 14 3.70 -8.55 -34.96
N ARG A 15 4.92 -8.05 -34.78
CA ARG A 15 5.30 -7.02 -33.83
C ARG A 15 4.67 -5.70 -34.26
N THR A 16 3.54 -5.33 -33.65
CA THR A 16 2.89 -4.04 -33.88
C THR A 16 2.63 -3.34 -32.55
N HIS A 17 3.54 -2.40 -32.26
CA HIS A 17 3.26 -1.08 -31.68
C HIS A 17 3.08 -0.97 -30.16
N CYS A 18 4.05 -0.26 -29.57
CA CYS A 18 3.94 0.44 -28.30
C CYS A 18 2.66 1.28 -28.27
N SER A 19 1.73 0.99 -27.36
CA SER A 19 0.62 1.89 -27.06
C SER A 19 0.14 1.72 -25.63
N ARG A 20 0.10 2.88 -24.96
CA ARG A 20 -0.69 3.31 -23.81
C ARG A 20 -0.55 2.55 -22.49
N ILE A 21 -0.05 3.31 -21.51
CA ILE A 21 -0.39 3.18 -20.09
C ILE A 21 -1.93 3.27 -19.98
N ASP A 22 -2.58 2.12 -19.83
CA ASP A 22 -3.93 2.01 -19.31
C ASP A 22 -3.83 1.73 -17.80
N LEU A 23 -3.57 2.78 -17.02
CA LEU A 23 -3.86 2.74 -15.58
C LEU A 23 -5.37 2.99 -15.44
N PHE A 24 -6.07 1.97 -14.95
CA PHE A 24 -7.50 1.94 -14.58
C PHE A 24 -8.42 1.21 -15.58
N SER A 25 -8.60 -0.10 -15.35
CA SER A 25 -9.74 -0.88 -15.87
C SER A 25 -10.58 -1.36 -14.67
N PRO A 26 -11.92 -1.18 -14.67
CA PRO A 26 -12.77 -1.57 -13.55
C PRO A 26 -13.11 -3.05 -13.64
N GLY A 27 -12.79 -3.79 -12.59
CA GLY A 27 -13.27 -5.17 -12.39
C GLY A 27 -12.45 -6.23 -13.13
N HIS A 28 -11.47 -6.79 -12.43
CA HIS A 28 -10.97 -8.13 -12.75
C HIS A 28 -10.83 -8.93 -11.46
N GLU A 29 -11.67 -9.95 -11.32
CA GLU A 29 -11.32 -11.19 -10.61
C GLU A 29 -10.24 -11.93 -11.41
N GLY A 30 -9.10 -11.26 -11.62
CA GLY A 30 -7.92 -11.79 -12.30
C GLY A 30 -6.87 -12.26 -11.30
N PRO A 31 -5.88 -13.06 -11.73
CA PRO A 31 -4.71 -13.34 -10.91
C PRO A 31 -4.08 -12.01 -10.49
N SER A 32 -3.77 -11.89 -9.20
CA SER A 32 -3.18 -10.69 -8.60
C SER A 32 -2.09 -10.06 -9.49
N PRO A 33 -1.98 -8.72 -9.53
CA PRO A 33 -0.99 -8.03 -10.36
C PRO A 33 0.46 -8.45 -10.05
N PHE A 34 0.69 -9.07 -8.89
CA PHE A 34 1.98 -9.60 -8.49
C PHE A 34 1.91 -11.09 -8.11
N PRO A 35 2.97 -11.86 -8.42
CA PRO A 35 3.18 -13.18 -7.83
C PRO A 35 3.10 -13.15 -6.29
N ALA A 36 2.74 -14.29 -5.68
CA ALA A 36 2.43 -14.35 -4.25
C ALA A 36 3.61 -13.95 -3.35
N ASP A 37 4.85 -14.27 -3.74
CA ASP A 37 6.08 -13.85 -3.07
C ASP A 37 6.26 -12.33 -3.10
N GLY A 38 6.02 -11.69 -4.25
CA GLY A 38 6.05 -10.24 -4.38
C GLY A 38 4.99 -9.54 -3.51
N GLN A 39 3.79 -10.11 -3.41
CA GLN A 39 2.77 -9.60 -2.49
C GLN A 39 3.23 -9.71 -1.03
N ASN A 40 3.78 -10.85 -0.62
CA ASN A 40 4.25 -11.06 0.75
C ASN A 40 5.33 -10.03 1.16
N GLN A 41 6.25 -9.70 0.25
CA GLN A 41 7.27 -8.65 0.50
C GLN A 41 6.62 -7.29 0.76
N VAL A 42 5.61 -6.91 -0.02
CA VAL A 42 4.87 -5.67 0.21
C VAL A 42 4.15 -5.69 1.55
N CYS A 43 3.57 -6.83 1.93
CA CYS A 43 2.92 -6.99 3.23
C CYS A 43 3.91 -6.79 4.39
N GLU A 44 5.10 -7.37 4.30
CA GLU A 44 6.15 -7.25 5.32
C GLU A 44 6.64 -5.80 5.45
N VAL A 45 6.92 -5.15 4.32
CA VAL A 45 7.36 -3.75 4.30
C VAL A 45 6.28 -2.82 4.84
N PHE A 46 4.99 -3.07 4.54
CA PHE A 46 3.90 -2.28 5.11
C PHE A 46 3.83 -2.41 6.64
N ARG A 47 4.06 -3.62 7.17
CA ARG A 47 4.08 -3.82 8.62
C ARG A 47 5.26 -3.09 9.29
N ASP A 48 6.42 -3.05 8.65
CA ASP A 48 7.55 -2.26 9.15
C ASP A 48 7.29 -0.75 9.06
N PHE A 49 6.63 -0.31 7.99
CA PHE A 49 6.15 1.07 7.86
C PHE A 49 5.23 1.45 9.03
N VAL A 50 4.28 0.59 9.39
CA VAL A 50 3.38 0.80 10.54
C VAL A 50 4.18 0.94 11.84
N ARG A 51 5.14 0.04 12.09
CA ARG A 51 6.00 0.08 13.29
C ARG A 51 6.77 1.39 13.44
N VAL A 52 7.34 1.90 12.34
CA VAL A 52 8.10 3.17 12.37
C VAL A 52 7.18 4.35 12.68
N HIS A 53 5.96 4.39 12.12
CA HIS A 53 5.01 5.45 12.42
C HIS A 53 4.48 5.37 13.86
N GLN A 54 4.23 4.17 14.37
CA GLN A 54 3.89 3.97 15.78
C GLN A 54 5.02 4.46 16.71
N ALA A 55 6.29 4.21 16.36
CA ALA A 55 7.43 4.72 17.13
C ALA A 55 7.50 6.26 17.14
N LEU A 56 7.24 6.90 16.00
CA LEU A 56 7.13 8.36 15.90
C LEU A 56 6.00 8.89 16.80
N LEU A 57 4.80 8.32 16.68
CA LEU A 57 3.61 8.74 17.44
C LEU A 57 3.80 8.54 18.95
N ASN A 58 4.34 7.40 19.36
CA ASN A 58 4.69 7.13 20.76
C ASN A 58 5.74 8.12 21.30
N THR A 59 6.69 8.54 20.46
CA THR A 59 7.67 9.58 20.83
C THR A 59 6.99 10.93 21.09
N ILE A 60 5.99 11.29 20.28
CA ILE A 60 5.21 12.52 20.47
C ILE A 60 4.39 12.43 21.76
N ILE A 61 3.69 11.31 21.99
CA ILE A 61 2.95 11.06 23.24
C ILE A 61 3.88 11.19 24.45
N GLY A 62 5.06 10.58 24.40
CA GLY A 62 6.06 10.66 25.49
C GLY A 62 6.59 12.07 25.75
N LYS A 63 6.41 13.01 24.80
CA LYS A 63 6.79 14.43 24.94
C LYS A 63 5.59 15.35 25.14
N SER A 64 4.37 14.83 25.24
CA SER A 64 3.13 15.60 25.37
C SER A 64 3.16 16.63 26.50
N SER A 65 3.67 16.27 27.69
CA SER A 65 3.76 17.19 28.83
C SER A 65 4.71 18.37 28.60
N PHE A 66 5.73 18.20 27.74
CA PHE A 66 6.58 19.31 27.32
C PHE A 66 5.87 20.16 26.27
N LEU A 67 5.22 19.52 25.29
CA LEU A 67 4.52 20.20 24.21
C LEU A 67 3.34 21.04 24.70
N SER A 68 2.63 20.59 25.74
CA SER A 68 1.50 21.31 26.34
C SER A 68 1.88 22.66 26.96
N GLY A 69 3.17 22.85 27.29
CA GLY A 69 3.72 24.15 27.73
C GLY A 69 4.05 25.10 26.58
N THR A 70 3.85 24.70 25.32
CA THR A 70 4.23 25.46 24.13
C THR A 70 3.02 25.81 23.27
N PRO A 71 3.10 26.85 22.40
CA PRO A 71 2.03 27.17 21.45
C PRO A 71 1.97 26.23 20.24
N PHE A 72 2.70 25.10 20.26
CA PHE A 72 2.87 24.23 19.09
C PHE A 72 1.94 23.02 19.04
N THR A 73 1.14 22.74 20.09
CA THR A 73 0.23 21.58 20.09
C THR A 73 -0.74 21.61 18.91
N ALA A 74 -1.44 22.72 18.68
CA ALA A 74 -2.38 22.85 17.57
C ALA A 74 -1.72 22.70 16.19
N PRO A 75 -0.60 23.38 15.87
CA PRO A 75 0.14 23.14 14.63
C PRO A 75 0.60 21.69 14.43
N ILE A 76 1.11 21.05 15.49
CA ILE A 76 1.56 19.65 15.42
C ILE A 76 0.37 18.73 15.14
N THR A 77 -0.76 18.92 15.83
CA THR A 77 -1.98 18.15 15.60
C THR A 77 -2.47 18.27 14.15
N GLU A 78 -2.39 19.45 13.55
CA GLU A 78 -2.80 19.66 12.15
C GLU A 78 -1.90 18.93 11.15
N VAL A 79 -0.58 18.98 11.38
CA VAL A 79 0.37 18.20 10.56
C VAL A 79 0.12 16.70 10.72
N LEU A 80 -0.15 16.22 11.93
CA LEU A 80 -0.45 14.81 12.17
C LEU A 80 -1.75 14.35 11.50
N ARG A 81 -2.79 15.19 11.41
CA ARG A 81 -4.00 14.89 10.62
C ARG A 81 -3.71 14.75 9.13
N THR A 82 -2.84 15.61 8.61
CA THR A 82 -2.40 15.52 7.21
C THR A 82 -1.66 14.21 6.96
N ILE A 83 -0.81 13.80 7.90
CA ILE A 83 -0.07 12.53 7.82
C ILE A 83 -1.04 11.34 7.94
N GLU A 84 -1.98 11.34 8.89
CA GLU A 84 -3.01 10.30 9.04
C GLU A 84 -3.76 10.10 7.72
N GLY A 85 -4.26 11.16 7.09
CA GLY A 85 -4.96 11.07 5.82
C GLY A 85 -4.08 10.58 4.65
N GLY A 86 -2.78 10.87 4.66
CA GLY A 86 -1.82 10.34 3.68
C GLY A 86 -1.54 8.86 3.87
N VAL A 87 -1.31 8.45 5.13
CA VAL A 87 -1.12 7.06 5.56
C VAL A 87 -2.35 6.22 5.24
N ASP A 88 -3.56 6.74 5.49
CA ASP A 88 -4.82 6.06 5.19
C ASP A 88 -4.96 5.73 3.70
N LYS A 89 -4.71 6.72 2.84
CA LYS A 89 -4.77 6.53 1.38
C LYS A 89 -3.74 5.51 0.91
N LEU A 90 -2.52 5.58 1.44
CA LEU A 90 -1.48 4.61 1.12
C LEU A 90 -1.89 3.20 1.57
N ALA A 91 -2.38 3.04 2.79
CA ALA A 91 -2.81 1.77 3.35
C ALA A 91 -3.95 1.14 2.54
N PHE A 92 -4.99 1.91 2.20
CA PHE A 92 -6.08 1.43 1.35
C PHE A 92 -5.58 1.01 -0.03
N GLY A 93 -4.69 1.82 -0.65
CA GLY A 93 -4.09 1.47 -1.94
C GLY A 93 -3.31 0.16 -1.91
N ILE A 94 -2.56 -0.10 -0.83
CA ILE A 94 -1.82 -1.35 -0.66
C ILE A 94 -2.77 -2.53 -0.38
N ILE A 95 -3.75 -2.35 0.50
CA ILE A 95 -4.76 -3.37 0.84
C ILE A 95 -5.48 -3.90 -0.42
N ASP A 96 -5.82 -3.00 -1.34
CA ASP A 96 -6.46 -3.35 -2.61
C ASP A 96 -5.50 -4.01 -3.60
N LEU A 97 -4.19 -3.73 -3.50
CA LEU A 97 -3.16 -4.23 -4.40
C LEU A 97 -2.68 -5.64 -4.06
N VAL A 98 -2.66 -6.01 -2.76
CA VAL A 98 -2.08 -7.28 -2.29
C VAL A 98 -3.10 -8.15 -1.51
N PRO A 99 -4.02 -8.85 -2.22
CA PRO A 99 -5.09 -9.62 -1.56
C PRO A 99 -4.60 -10.76 -0.67
N THR A 100 -3.39 -11.30 -0.89
CA THR A 100 -2.85 -12.45 -0.13
C THR A 100 -2.80 -12.21 1.38
N CYS A 101 -2.56 -10.97 1.83
CA CYS A 101 -2.42 -10.62 3.25
C CYS A 101 -3.42 -9.56 3.71
N LYS A 102 -4.48 -9.32 2.94
CA LYS A 102 -5.46 -8.23 3.15
C LYS A 102 -5.88 -8.04 4.61
N LYS A 103 -6.31 -9.12 5.27
CA LYS A 103 -6.75 -9.07 6.68
C LYS A 103 -5.65 -8.62 7.64
N GLY A 104 -4.41 -9.00 7.38
CA GLY A 104 -3.25 -8.57 8.15
C GLY A 104 -3.03 -7.07 7.99
N LEU A 105 -3.06 -6.56 6.75
CA LEU A 105 -2.89 -5.14 6.47
C LEU A 105 -4.03 -4.29 7.02
N GLU A 106 -5.27 -4.78 6.98
CA GLU A 106 -6.41 -4.12 7.63
C GLU A 106 -6.21 -4.01 9.14
N SER A 107 -5.64 -5.04 9.77
CA SER A 107 -5.27 -5.00 11.19
C SER A 107 -4.15 -4.01 11.46
N ASP A 108 -3.05 -4.10 10.70
CA ASP A 108 -1.88 -3.22 10.84
C ASP A 108 -2.28 -1.74 10.64
N LYS A 109 -3.14 -1.45 9.67
CA LYS A 109 -3.72 -0.11 9.47
C LYS A 109 -4.51 0.33 10.71
N LYS A 110 -5.42 -0.50 11.21
CA LYS A 110 -6.24 -0.17 12.39
C LYS A 110 -5.39 0.13 13.63
N GLU A 111 -4.28 -0.59 13.80
CA GLU A 111 -3.33 -0.34 14.89
C GLU A 111 -2.59 1.00 14.72
N LEU A 112 -2.28 1.39 13.49
CA LEU A 112 -1.72 2.70 13.21
C LEU A 112 -2.74 3.83 13.46
N ASP A 113 -3.98 3.67 13.00
CA ASP A 113 -5.08 4.62 13.26
C ASP A 113 -5.30 4.82 14.77
N ALA A 114 -5.24 3.74 15.55
CA ALA A 114 -5.32 3.82 17.01
C ALA A 114 -4.18 4.66 17.60
N SER A 115 -2.97 4.54 17.07
CA SER A 115 -1.82 5.32 17.53
C SER A 115 -1.95 6.82 17.22
N PHE A 116 -2.52 7.17 16.06
CA PHE A 116 -2.89 8.56 15.74
C PHE A 116 -3.93 9.09 16.72
N LYS A 117 -4.99 8.32 16.97
CA LYS A 117 -6.04 8.68 17.93
C LYS A 117 -5.51 8.93 19.33
N GLU A 118 -4.61 8.09 19.84
CA GLU A 118 -4.00 8.31 21.15
C GLU A 118 -3.09 9.54 21.14
N THR A 119 -2.37 9.80 20.06
CA THR A 119 -1.55 11.02 19.92
C THR A 119 -2.40 12.28 19.94
N PHE A 120 -3.54 12.29 19.26
CA PHE A 120 -4.46 13.44 19.27
C PHE A 120 -5.10 13.71 20.64
N LYS A 121 -5.25 12.70 21.50
CA LYS A 121 -5.70 12.90 22.87
C LYS A 121 -4.61 13.48 23.77
N ALA A 122 -3.35 13.25 23.43
CA ALA A 122 -2.20 13.67 24.21
C ALA A 122 -1.72 15.09 23.89
N LEU A 123 -2.09 15.64 22.73
CA LEU A 123 -1.79 17.01 22.30
C LEU A 123 -2.93 17.96 22.64
#